data_AF-A0A7R7ZKD5-F1
#
_entry.id   AF-A0A7R7ZKD5-F1
#
_cell.length_a   1.000
_cell.length_b   1.000
_cell.length_c   1.000
_cell.angle_alpha   90.00
_cell.angle_beta   90.00
_cell.angle_gamma   90.00
#
_symmetry.space_group_name_H-M   'P 1'
#
loop_
_entity.id
_entity.type
_entity.pdbx_description
1 polymer ?
#
loop_
_entity_poly.entity_id
_entity_poly.type
_entity_poly.pdbx_seq_one_letter_code
_entity_poly.pdbx_strand_id
1 'polypeptide(L)'
;MQLKPLVVFLFTTLPVLTVATSPDTATINDISNLTNDLKAFDAAVQNWDLQENSSPAQTMKDQANKAVKDLSQTLQDAKKIESLTPDAQDKLVASMKEFTSVAGDVIKHMAEKQSESDRGDGYRGLMETSNKATGLFFNELRNSLANKIPQETVQELSGQLQGLQNGLNKAI
;
A
#
# COMPACT_ATOMS: atom_id res chain seq x y z
N MET A 1 -13.31 -3.45 -70.72
CA MET A 1 -13.16 -2.54 -69.57
C MET A 1 -13.91 -3.17 -68.41
N GLN A 2 -13.41 -3.49 -67.22
CA GLN A 2 -12.13 -3.33 -66.52
C GLN A 2 -11.96 -4.55 -65.56
N LEU A 3 -10.73 -4.83 -65.15
CA LEU A 3 -10.33 -5.85 -64.17
C LEU A 3 -10.13 -5.23 -62.77
N LYS A 4 -10.56 -5.98 -61.73
CA LYS A 4 -10.00 -6.11 -60.34
C LYS A 4 -10.20 -4.94 -59.34
N PRO A 5 -9.99 -5.16 -58.01
CA PRO A 5 -9.92 -6.41 -57.22
C PRO A 5 -10.75 -6.42 -55.92
N LEU A 6 -10.99 -7.62 -55.41
CA LEU A 6 -11.42 -7.93 -54.04
C LEU A 6 -10.25 -7.64 -53.07
N VAL A 7 -10.42 -6.71 -52.13
CA VAL A 7 -9.45 -6.48 -51.05
C VAL A 7 -9.81 -7.39 -49.89
N VAL A 8 -9.00 -8.43 -49.70
CA VAL A 8 -9.00 -9.26 -48.50
C VAL A 8 -8.21 -8.53 -47.43
N PHE A 9 -8.89 -8.00 -46.40
CA PHE A 9 -8.24 -7.55 -45.17
C PHE A 9 -8.02 -8.74 -44.24
N LEU A 10 -6.78 -9.24 -44.21
CA LEU A 10 -6.30 -10.09 -43.13
C LEU A 10 -6.04 -9.20 -41.92
N PHE A 11 -6.98 -9.17 -40.97
CA PHE A 11 -6.72 -8.68 -39.61
C PHE A 11 -5.80 -9.68 -38.92
N THR A 12 -4.49 -9.46 -39.05
CA THR A 12 -3.53 -10.05 -38.11
C THR A 12 -3.64 -9.26 -36.82
N THR A 13 -4.33 -9.81 -35.83
CA THR A 13 -4.28 -9.29 -34.46
C THR A 13 -2.86 -9.52 -33.96
N LEU A 14 -2.03 -8.48 -34.04
CA LEU A 14 -0.74 -8.46 -33.38
C LEU A 14 -1.00 -8.68 -31.88
N PRO A 15 -0.37 -9.68 -31.23
CA PRO A 15 -0.40 -9.75 -29.78
C PRO A 15 0.26 -8.46 -29.27
N VAL A 16 -0.51 -7.67 -28.51
CA VAL A 16 0.05 -6.58 -27.72
C VAL A 16 0.98 -7.26 -26.72
N LEU A 17 2.28 -7.23 -27.01
CA LEU A 17 3.32 -7.55 -26.05
C LEU A 17 3.22 -6.50 -24.94
N THR A 18 2.39 -6.75 -23.93
CA THR A 18 2.58 -6.10 -22.64
C THR A 18 3.95 -6.56 -22.17
N VAL A 19 4.93 -5.67 -22.24
CA VAL A 19 6.26 -5.90 -21.65
C VAL A 19 5.99 -6.39 -20.24
N ALA A 20 6.37 -7.63 -19.94
CA ALA A 20 6.17 -8.18 -18.62
C ALA A 20 6.93 -7.27 -17.64
N THR A 21 6.20 -6.57 -16.78
CA THR A 21 6.79 -5.75 -15.73
C THR A 21 7.66 -6.66 -14.88
N SER A 22 8.93 -6.30 -14.70
CA SER A 22 9.83 -7.12 -13.89
C SER A 22 9.31 -7.19 -12.45
N PRO A 23 9.49 -8.32 -11.72
CA PRO A 23 8.94 -8.49 -10.37
C PRO A 23 9.37 -7.43 -9.35
N ASP A 24 10.59 -6.91 -9.50
CA ASP A 24 11.11 -5.79 -8.71
C ASP A 24 10.36 -4.48 -9.01
N THR A 25 10.17 -4.15 -10.28
CA THR A 25 9.39 -2.98 -10.70
C THR A 25 7.93 -3.09 -10.25
N ALA A 26 7.34 -4.29 -10.33
CA ALA A 26 5.98 -4.55 -9.84
C ALA A 26 5.88 -4.30 -8.32
N THR A 27 6.79 -4.90 -7.53
CA THR A 27 6.81 -4.74 -6.08
C THR A 27 7.01 -3.29 -5.65
N ILE A 28 7.89 -2.53 -6.33
CA ILE A 28 8.10 -1.10 -6.06
C ILE A 28 6.83 -0.30 -6.35
N ASN A 29 6.15 -0.58 -7.47
CA ASN A 29 4.89 0.07 -7.81
C ASN A 29 3.79 -0.27 -6.81
N ASP A 30 3.71 -1.51 -6.34
CA ASP A 30 2.72 -1.92 -5.35
C ASP A 30 2.92 -1.19 -4.01
N ILE A 31 4.17 -1.04 -3.55
CA ILE A 31 4.49 -0.25 -2.35
C ILE A 31 4.11 1.23 -2.54
N SER A 32 4.30 1.78 -3.74
CA SER A 32 3.89 3.15 -4.07
C SER A 32 2.36 3.31 -4.05
N ASN A 33 1.62 2.37 -4.65
CA ASN A 33 0.16 2.38 -4.66
C ASN A 33 -0.41 2.31 -3.24
N LEU A 34 0.11 1.38 -2.45
CA LEU A 34 -0.20 1.27 -1.03
C LEU A 34 0.11 2.58 -0.27
N THR A 35 1.27 3.20 -0.52
CA THR A 35 1.62 4.49 0.10
C THR A 35 0.60 5.57 -0.25
N ASN A 36 0.10 5.59 -1.49
CA ASN A 36 -0.93 6.52 -1.93
C ASN A 36 -2.29 6.23 -1.28
N ASP A 37 -2.66 4.97 -1.12
CA ASP A 37 -3.86 4.58 -0.37
C ASP A 37 -3.78 5.05 1.09
N LEU A 38 -2.62 4.92 1.73
CA LEU A 38 -2.40 5.45 3.09
C LEU A 38 -2.49 6.99 3.14
N LYS A 39 -1.95 7.71 2.16
CA LYS A 39 -2.09 9.18 2.09
C LYS A 39 -3.56 9.59 1.94
N ALA A 40 -4.32 8.87 1.11
CA ALA A 40 -5.75 9.14 0.94
C ALA A 40 -6.56 8.80 2.20
N PHE A 41 -6.18 7.72 2.90
CA PHE A 41 -6.72 7.37 4.20
C PHE A 41 -6.42 8.48 5.23
N ASP A 42 -5.17 8.95 5.30
CA ASP A 42 -4.75 10.01 6.22
C ASP A 42 -5.55 11.30 6.01
N ALA A 43 -5.69 11.71 4.75
CA ALA A 43 -6.49 12.88 4.40
C ALA A 43 -7.94 12.72 4.84
N ALA A 44 -8.49 11.50 4.77
CA ALA A 44 -9.83 11.21 5.27
C ALA A 44 -9.90 11.30 6.81
N VAL A 45 -8.91 10.76 7.53
CA VAL A 45 -8.81 10.88 9.00
C VAL A 45 -8.80 12.35 9.42
N GLN A 46 -7.96 13.17 8.80
CA GLN A 46 -7.84 14.59 9.14
C GLN A 46 -9.15 15.36 8.91
N ASN A 47 -9.89 15.02 7.85
CA ASN A 47 -11.16 15.66 7.49
C ASN A 47 -12.39 15.03 8.18
N TRP A 48 -12.20 13.99 8.97
CA TRP A 48 -13.31 13.27 9.57
C TRP A 48 -13.92 14.05 10.75
N ASP A 49 -15.24 14.18 10.73
CA ASP A 49 -16.08 14.85 11.72
C ASP A 49 -16.64 13.90 12.79
N LEU A 50 -16.06 12.69 12.89
CA LEU A 50 -16.43 11.64 13.84
C LEU A 50 -17.79 10.98 13.59
N GLN A 51 -18.46 11.27 12.47
CA GLN A 51 -19.68 10.58 12.07
C GLN A 51 -19.36 9.33 11.25
N GLU A 52 -19.88 8.17 11.67
CA GLU A 52 -19.57 6.86 11.07
C GLU A 52 -20.00 6.72 9.59
N ASN A 53 -21.05 7.45 9.20
CA ASN A 53 -21.63 7.41 7.85
C ASN A 53 -21.23 8.63 7.01
N SER A 54 -20.22 9.38 7.44
CA SER A 54 -19.70 10.53 6.70
C SER A 54 -18.90 10.10 5.47
N SER A 55 -18.76 11.01 4.50
CA SER A 55 -17.91 10.78 3.33
C SER A 55 -16.45 10.45 3.70
N PRO A 56 -15.82 11.11 4.70
CA PRO A 56 -14.51 10.70 5.18
C PRO A 56 -14.49 9.29 5.77
N ALA A 57 -15.51 8.90 6.55
CA ALA A 57 -15.60 7.55 7.10
C ALA A 57 -15.70 6.47 6.01
N GLN A 58 -16.46 6.72 4.95
CA GLN A 58 -16.52 5.82 3.80
C GLN A 58 -15.18 5.77 3.05
N THR A 59 -14.53 6.92 2.87
CA THR A 59 -13.20 6.99 2.24
C THR A 59 -12.18 6.17 3.01
N MET A 60 -12.17 6.26 4.35
CA MET A 60 -11.30 5.44 5.20
C MET A 60 -11.55 3.94 4.98
N LYS A 61 -12.81 3.49 4.95
CA LYS A 61 -13.16 2.08 4.68
C LYS A 61 -12.65 1.63 3.31
N ASP A 62 -12.86 2.44 2.28
CA ASP A 62 -12.46 2.12 0.91
C ASP A 62 -10.94 2.04 0.77
N GLN A 63 -10.19 3.00 1.32
CA GLN A 63 -8.73 2.98 1.26
C GLN A 63 -8.14 1.86 2.10
N ALA A 64 -8.71 1.55 3.28
CA ALA A 64 -8.25 0.41 4.08
C ALA A 64 -8.40 -0.92 3.31
N ASN A 65 -9.53 -1.10 2.62
CA ASN A 65 -9.76 -2.30 1.79
C ASN A 65 -8.79 -2.39 0.60
N LYS A 66 -8.51 -1.25 -0.06
CA LYS A 66 -7.51 -1.20 -1.13
C LYS A 66 -6.10 -1.49 -0.62
N ALA A 67 -5.70 -0.87 0.49
CA ALA A 67 -4.40 -1.10 1.12
C ALA A 67 -4.18 -2.59 1.46
N VAL A 68 -5.21 -3.29 1.95
CA VAL A 68 -5.15 -4.76 2.17
C VAL A 68 -4.92 -5.53 0.87
N LYS A 69 -5.61 -5.14 -0.20
CA LYS A 69 -5.45 -5.77 -1.52
C LYS A 69 -4.06 -5.52 -2.10
N ASP A 70 -3.60 -4.28 -2.07
CA ASP A 70 -2.31 -3.85 -2.61
C ASP A 70 -1.15 -4.44 -1.81
N LEU A 71 -1.31 -4.61 -0.49
CA LEU A 71 -0.40 -5.42 0.32
C LEU A 71 -0.33 -6.88 -0.16
N SER A 72 -1.49 -7.53 -0.31
CA SER A 72 -1.53 -8.92 -0.75
C SER A 72 -0.83 -9.10 -2.09
N GLN A 73 -1.03 -8.15 -3.01
CA GLN A 73 -0.33 -8.10 -4.29
C GLN A 73 1.18 -7.90 -4.12
N THR A 74 1.58 -6.90 -3.32
CA THR A 74 2.99 -6.62 -2.99
C THR A 74 3.71 -7.87 -2.49
N LEU A 75 3.08 -8.64 -1.59
CA LEU A 75 3.67 -9.87 -1.04
C LEU A 75 3.79 -10.96 -2.10
N GLN A 76 2.82 -11.08 -2.99
CA GLN A 76 2.88 -12.05 -4.10
C GLN A 76 4.01 -11.70 -5.07
N ASP A 77 4.19 -10.42 -5.39
CA ASP A 77 5.21 -9.97 -6.32
C ASP A 77 6.60 -9.95 -5.70
N ALA A 78 6.72 -9.58 -4.42
CA ALA A 78 7.97 -9.68 -3.67
C ALA A 78 8.52 -11.11 -3.63
N LYS A 79 7.63 -12.12 -3.52
CA LYS A 79 8.03 -13.54 -3.55
C LYS A 79 8.61 -13.97 -4.90
N LYS A 80 8.27 -13.29 -5.99
CA LYS A 80 8.79 -13.58 -7.35
C LYS A 80 10.15 -12.92 -7.61
N ILE A 81 10.62 -12.03 -6.73
CA ILE A 81 11.93 -11.42 -6.86
C ILE A 81 13.01 -12.46 -6.53
N GLU A 82 13.79 -12.91 -7.50
CA GLU A 82 14.92 -13.82 -7.25
C GLU A 82 16.17 -13.07 -6.76
N SER A 83 16.40 -11.87 -7.29
CA SER A 83 17.47 -10.95 -6.88
C SER A 83 17.08 -9.50 -7.19
N LEU A 84 17.67 -8.55 -6.47
CA LEU A 84 17.51 -7.12 -6.73
C LEU A 84 18.81 -6.57 -7.34
N THR A 85 18.66 -5.75 -8.38
CA THR A 85 19.77 -4.89 -8.81
C THR A 85 20.02 -3.80 -7.75
N PRO A 86 21.23 -3.22 -7.67
CA PRO A 86 21.49 -2.13 -6.73
C PRO A 86 20.51 -0.95 -6.86
N ASP A 87 20.18 -0.55 -8.09
CA ASP A 87 19.20 0.51 -8.36
C ASP A 87 17.78 0.15 -7.88
N ALA A 88 17.33 -1.09 -8.14
CA ALA A 88 16.04 -1.56 -7.64
C ALA A 88 16.01 -1.66 -6.11
N GLN A 89 17.14 -2.02 -5.49
CA GLN A 89 17.30 -2.04 -4.04
C GLN A 89 17.18 -0.63 -3.45
N ASP A 90 17.87 0.37 -4.02
CA ASP A 90 17.79 1.76 -3.58
C ASP A 90 16.36 2.33 -3.69
N LYS A 91 15.68 2.06 -4.81
CA LYS A 91 14.28 2.47 -5.03
C LYS A 91 13.31 1.80 -4.07
N LEU A 92 13.49 0.51 -3.82
CA LEU A 92 12.69 -0.24 -2.87
C LEU A 92 12.86 0.32 -1.45
N VAL A 93 14.10 0.59 -1.03
CA VAL A 93 14.41 1.20 0.27
C VAL A 93 13.79 2.59 0.39
N ALA A 94 13.91 3.44 -0.63
CA ALA A 94 13.27 4.76 -0.64
C ALA A 94 11.74 4.66 -0.49
N SER A 95 11.12 3.77 -1.27
CA SER A 95 9.66 3.54 -1.22
C SER A 95 9.21 3.05 0.16
N MET A 96 9.96 2.16 0.80
CA MET A 96 9.66 1.69 2.15
C MET A 96 9.84 2.78 3.21
N LYS A 97 10.84 3.66 3.07
CA LYS A 97 11.04 4.78 3.99
C LYS A 97 9.89 5.78 3.88
N GLU A 98 9.46 6.10 2.67
CA GLU A 98 8.29 6.96 2.43
C GLU A 98 7.02 6.33 3.03
N PHE A 99 6.76 5.06 2.71
CA PHE A 99 5.63 4.33 3.27
C PHE A 99 5.61 4.38 4.81
N THR A 100 6.75 4.11 5.44
CA THR A 100 6.89 4.12 6.91
C THR A 100 6.64 5.50 7.50
N SER A 101 7.11 6.56 6.85
CA SER A 101 6.85 7.95 7.26
C SER A 101 5.36 8.27 7.20
N VAL A 102 4.70 7.97 6.07
CA VAL A 102 3.25 8.21 5.89
C VAL A 102 2.43 7.42 6.90
N ALA A 103 2.79 6.17 7.14
CA ALA A 103 2.12 5.36 8.15
C ALA A 103 2.28 5.96 9.57
N GLY A 104 3.41 6.58 9.87
CA GLY A 104 3.63 7.33 11.12
C GLY A 104 2.68 8.50 11.28
N ASP A 105 2.52 9.29 10.22
CA ASP A 105 1.60 10.44 10.22
C ASP A 105 0.15 10.00 10.38
N VAL A 106 -0.28 8.94 9.68
CA VAL A 106 -1.62 8.34 9.83
C VAL A 106 -1.91 7.98 11.29
N ILE A 107 -0.99 7.26 11.94
CA ILE A 107 -1.17 6.83 13.33
C ILE A 107 -1.29 8.03 14.25
N LYS A 108 -0.47 9.06 14.03
CA LYS A 108 -0.51 10.29 14.79
C LYS A 108 -1.86 10.99 14.65
N HIS A 109 -2.35 11.21 13.43
CA HIS A 109 -3.63 11.87 13.20
C HIS A 109 -4.81 11.04 13.72
N MET A 110 -4.75 9.71 13.62
CA MET A 110 -5.73 8.82 14.24
C MET A 110 -5.74 8.99 15.76
N ALA A 111 -4.58 9.00 16.42
CA ALA A 111 -4.50 9.21 17.87
C ALA A 111 -5.02 10.59 18.29
N GLU A 112 -4.77 11.63 17.49
CA GLU A 112 -5.36 12.96 17.70
C GLU A 112 -6.90 12.90 17.61
N LYS A 113 -7.45 12.22 16.60
CA LYS A 113 -8.90 12.01 16.46
C LYS A 113 -9.51 11.17 17.58
N GLN A 114 -8.76 10.25 18.19
CA GLN A 114 -9.22 9.49 19.36
C GLN A 114 -9.57 10.42 20.52
N SER A 115 -8.73 11.42 20.78
CA SER A 115 -8.94 12.37 21.88
C SER A 115 -10.18 13.25 21.66
N GLU A 116 -10.57 13.46 20.39
CA GLU A 116 -11.81 14.13 20.01
C GLU A 116 -13.04 13.18 20.11
N SER A 117 -12.81 11.86 20.14
CA SER A 117 -13.79 10.80 19.88
C SER A 117 -14.23 9.98 21.11
N ASP A 118 -13.97 10.40 22.34
CA ASP A 118 -14.52 9.78 23.56
C ASP A 118 -16.08 9.74 23.61
N ARG A 119 -16.79 10.07 22.51
CA ARG A 119 -18.25 10.23 22.40
C ARG A 119 -18.92 9.52 21.20
N GLY A 120 -18.23 8.68 20.42
CA GLY A 120 -18.81 8.08 19.20
C GLY A 120 -18.54 6.58 18.99
N ASP A 121 -19.60 5.77 18.89
CA ASP A 121 -19.52 4.31 18.69
C ASP A 121 -18.84 3.88 17.36
N GLY A 122 -18.88 4.73 16.33
CA GLY A 122 -18.30 4.44 15.01
C GLY A 122 -16.77 4.47 14.94
N TYR A 123 -16.11 5.12 15.90
CA TYR A 123 -14.65 5.25 15.95
C TYR A 123 -13.95 3.93 16.20
N ARG A 124 -14.46 3.12 17.13
CA ARG A 124 -13.80 1.87 17.52
C ARG A 124 -13.81 0.82 16.39
N GLY A 125 -14.91 0.66 15.67
CA GLY A 125 -15.02 -0.33 14.58
C GLY A 125 -14.19 0.01 13.34
N LEU A 126 -14.12 1.31 12.99
CA LEU A 126 -13.24 1.82 11.94
C LEU A 126 -11.76 1.68 12.32
N MET A 127 -11.40 1.97 13.56
CA MET A 127 -10.05 1.80 14.10
C MET A 127 -9.62 0.34 14.13
N GLU A 128 -10.45 -0.58 14.60
CA GLU A 128 -10.11 -2.02 14.64
C GLU A 128 -9.85 -2.59 13.24
N THR A 129 -10.66 -2.20 12.26
CA THR A 129 -10.51 -2.64 10.86
C THR A 129 -9.22 -2.10 10.25
N SER A 130 -8.95 -0.80 10.45
CA SER A 130 -7.74 -0.13 9.97
C SER A 130 -6.49 -0.67 10.65
N ASN A 131 -6.54 -0.96 11.96
CA ASN A 131 -5.41 -1.47 12.73
C ASN A 131 -5.07 -2.93 12.41
N LYS A 132 -6.07 -3.78 12.12
CA LYS A 132 -5.82 -5.16 11.66
C LYS A 132 -5.09 -5.19 10.32
N ALA A 133 -5.50 -4.32 9.38
CA ALA A 133 -4.85 -4.19 8.08
C ALA A 133 -3.39 -3.78 8.24
N THR A 134 -3.13 -2.75 9.06
CA THR A 134 -1.79 -2.20 9.28
C THR A 134 -0.87 -3.14 10.08
N GLY A 135 -1.40 -3.89 11.05
CA GLY A 135 -0.61 -4.88 11.80
C GLY A 135 -0.19 -6.11 10.98
N LEU A 136 -1.06 -6.58 10.08
CA LEU A 136 -0.74 -7.65 9.12
C LEU A 136 0.27 -7.17 8.07
N PHE A 137 0.15 -5.91 7.65
CA PHE A 137 1.04 -5.26 6.70
C PHE A 137 2.51 -5.33 7.13
N PHE A 138 2.80 -4.90 8.35
CA PHE A 138 4.19 -4.69 8.78
C PHE A 138 4.99 -5.99 8.99
N ASN A 139 4.35 -7.04 9.50
CA ASN A 139 5.05 -8.31 9.71
C ASN A 139 5.36 -9.04 8.40
N GLU A 140 4.43 -9.03 7.45
CA GLU A 140 4.57 -9.75 6.18
C GLU A 140 5.52 -9.02 5.22
N LEU A 141 5.48 -7.68 5.16
CA LEU A 141 6.42 -6.90 4.34
C LEU A 141 7.85 -7.08 4.86
N ARG A 142 8.06 -7.01 6.19
CA ARG A 142 9.36 -7.27 6.82
C ARG A 142 9.89 -8.64 6.42
N ASN A 143 9.07 -9.69 6.60
CA ASN A 143 9.50 -11.07 6.32
C ASN A 143 9.80 -11.30 4.83
N SER A 144 9.05 -10.64 3.94
CA SER A 144 9.23 -10.79 2.49
C SER A 144 10.48 -10.09 1.98
N LEU A 145 10.93 -9.01 2.64
CA LEU A 145 12.05 -8.18 2.22
C LEU A 145 13.34 -8.42 3.01
N ALA A 146 13.27 -9.12 4.15
CA ALA A 146 14.41 -9.36 5.06
C ALA A 146 15.66 -9.98 4.40
N ASN A 147 15.49 -10.71 3.29
CA ASN A 147 16.59 -11.37 2.57
C ASN A 147 16.96 -10.69 1.23
N LYS A 148 16.32 -9.55 0.90
CA LYS A 148 16.46 -8.89 -0.42
C LYS A 148 17.13 -7.51 -0.33
N ILE A 149 17.10 -6.89 0.85
CA ILE A 149 17.75 -5.59 1.11
C ILE A 149 18.83 -5.74 2.20
N PRO A 150 19.75 -4.76 2.37
CA PRO A 150 20.80 -4.85 3.36
C PRO A 150 20.24 -5.02 4.77
N GLN A 151 20.87 -5.86 5.59
CA GLN A 151 20.35 -6.24 6.90
C GLN A 151 20.19 -5.03 7.85
N GLU A 152 21.08 -4.05 7.77
CA GLU A 152 20.98 -2.80 8.53
C GLU A 152 19.69 -2.04 8.18
N THR A 153 19.35 -1.97 6.89
CA THR A 153 18.09 -1.36 6.42
C THR A 153 16.87 -2.16 6.90
N VAL A 154 16.96 -3.49 6.92
CA VAL A 154 15.89 -4.35 7.49
C VAL A 154 15.69 -4.03 8.96
N GLN A 155 16.77 -3.82 9.73
CA GLN A 155 16.70 -3.49 11.16
C GLN A 155 16.14 -2.09 11.41
N GLU A 156 16.58 -1.08 10.65
CA GLU A 156 16.06 0.30 10.72
C GLU A 156 14.54 0.30 10.47
N LEU A 157 14.12 -0.30 9.35
CA LEU A 157 12.71 -0.43 9.00
C LEU A 157 11.98 -1.23 10.08
N SER A 158 12.49 -2.37 10.52
CA SER A 158 11.86 -3.17 11.57
C SER A 158 11.64 -2.38 12.86
N GLY A 159 12.61 -1.55 13.27
CA GLY A 159 12.49 -0.68 14.44
C GLY A 159 11.41 0.39 14.26
N GLN A 160 11.38 1.04 13.10
CA GLN A 160 10.33 2.02 12.77
C GLN A 160 8.95 1.35 12.74
N LEU A 161 8.82 0.20 12.07
CA LEU A 161 7.59 -0.57 11.98
C LEU A 161 7.10 -1.06 13.35
N GLN A 162 8.01 -1.48 14.24
CA GLN A 162 7.65 -1.85 15.61
C GLN A 162 7.18 -0.63 16.42
N GLY A 163 7.80 0.54 16.22
CA GLY A 163 7.34 1.82 16.77
C GLY A 163 5.91 2.16 16.33
N LEU A 164 5.60 1.98 15.05
CA LEU A 164 4.27 2.18 14.48
C LEU A 164 3.24 1.21 15.09
N GLN A 165 3.56 -0.09 15.14
CA GLN A 165 2.67 -1.08 15.76
C GLN A 165 2.40 -0.78 17.25
N ASN A 166 3.41 -0.32 17.98
CA ASN A 166 3.24 0.12 19.37
C ASN A 166 2.37 1.38 19.49
N GLY A 167 2.52 2.34 18.56
CA GLY A 167 1.66 3.53 18.49
C GLY A 167 0.19 3.16 18.24
N LEU A 168 -0.05 2.26 17.30
CA LEU A 168 -1.39 1.72 17.00
C LEU A 168 -2.02 1.03 18.21
N ASN A 169 -1.27 0.19 18.90
CA ASN A 169 -1.76 -0.50 20.09
C ASN A 169 -2.10 0.45 21.24
N LYS A 170 -1.44 1.62 21.31
CA LYS A 170 -1.76 2.68 22.29
C LYS A 170 -2.96 3.53 21.91
N ALA A 171 -3.32 3.55 20.63
CA ALA A 171 -4.46 4.30 20.10
C ALA A 171 -5.80 3.51 20.18
N ILE A 172 -5.82 2.37 20.87
CA ILE A 172 -7.00 1.56 21.20
C ILE A 172 -7.22 1.69 22.71
#